data_AF-A0A3N7IAT7-F1
#
_entry.id   AF-A0A3N7IAT7-F1
#
_cell.length_a   1.000
_cell.length_b   1.000
_cell.length_c   1.000
_cell.angle_alpha   90.00
_cell.angle_beta   90.00
_cell.angle_gamma   90.00
#
_symmetry.space_group_name_H-M   'P 1'
#
loop_
_entity.id
_entity.type
_entity.pdbx_description
1 polymer ?
#
loop_
_entity_poly.entity_id
_entity_poly.type
_entity_poly.pdbx_seq_one_letter_code
_entity_poly.pdbx_strand_id
1 'polypeptide(L)'
;MSKREKQAIGQQILAAFRAAGAEEVAPDLLLPAETLLDLYGEDIRARAYVTQDPIRGEMMLRPDFTVPVVQMHMASGAEPARYCYLGEVFRKQDHGETRPEHPRDNEYLQAGFELFARDPDADAEVFALFHDILAPLKLQASMGDMDLLMDAVRALPLSGARRAALLHHIWRPRRFAKALARFAAPAEARSFPETAAPWTGLRSPAEMQARIDRLRSDAAEAPLPPQWVERLERLFAIQAPAPEALRQLRGLAAEIPDIAEAVDRLERNLAALSARGIDVSQVHFDASHGRHTMEYYDGMTFSFAAAGRTDWPPVASGGRYDALAAVLGQAQGRSIPAVGGIIRPGLVYELGGQVLGKAA
;
A
#
# COMPACT_ATOMS: atom_id res chain seq x y z
N MET A 1 -23.90 9.79 -15.97
CA MET A 1 -22.82 8.93 -16.48
C MET A 1 -23.41 7.57 -16.81
N SER A 2 -23.23 7.02 -18.02
CA SER A 2 -23.68 5.64 -18.25
C SER A 2 -22.59 4.65 -17.80
N LYS A 3 -22.97 3.62 -17.03
CA LYS A 3 -22.06 2.51 -16.71
C LYS A 3 -21.42 1.91 -17.98
N ARG A 4 -22.16 1.94 -19.09
CA ARG A 4 -21.73 1.43 -20.41
C ARG A 4 -20.50 2.15 -20.95
N GLU A 5 -20.42 3.47 -20.82
CA GLU A 5 -19.26 4.25 -21.28
C GLU A 5 -18.01 3.95 -20.44
N LYS A 6 -18.16 3.90 -19.11
CA LYS A 6 -17.08 3.51 -18.19
C LYS A 6 -16.58 2.09 -18.51
N GLN A 7 -17.49 1.16 -18.83
CA GLN A 7 -17.16 -0.20 -19.24
C GLN A 7 -16.37 -0.24 -20.56
N ALA A 8 -16.73 0.58 -21.54
CA ALA A 8 -16.02 0.64 -22.82
C ALA A 8 -14.57 1.12 -22.66
N ILE A 9 -14.34 2.12 -21.82
CA ILE A 9 -12.98 2.55 -21.43
C ILE A 9 -12.23 1.43 -20.71
N GLY A 10 -12.90 0.74 -19.78
CA GLY A 10 -12.33 -0.40 -19.09
C GLY A 10 -11.84 -1.50 -20.04
N GLN A 11 -12.62 -1.79 -21.10
CA GLN A 11 -12.24 -2.79 -22.11
C GLN A 11 -11.02 -2.36 -22.94
N GLN A 12 -10.84 -1.08 -23.21
CA GLN A 12 -9.62 -0.57 -23.88
C GLN A 12 -8.38 -0.78 -23.01
N ILE A 13 -8.48 -0.46 -21.72
CA ILE A 13 -7.40 -0.66 -20.75
C ILE A 13 -7.06 -2.15 -20.63
N LEU A 14 -8.09 -3.00 -20.49
CA LEU A 14 -7.93 -4.45 -20.41
C LEU A 14 -7.24 -5.02 -21.67
N ALA A 15 -7.60 -4.51 -22.86
CA ALA A 15 -6.95 -4.91 -24.10
C ALA A 15 -5.44 -4.54 -24.12
N ALA A 16 -5.08 -3.37 -23.59
CA ALA A 16 -3.68 -2.97 -23.45
C ALA A 16 -2.91 -3.89 -22.49
N PHE A 17 -3.52 -4.28 -21.37
CA PHE A 17 -2.93 -5.26 -20.45
C PHE A 17 -2.76 -6.65 -21.07
N ARG A 18 -3.74 -7.14 -21.84
CA ARG A 18 -3.59 -8.39 -22.60
C ARG A 18 -2.47 -8.30 -23.64
N ALA A 19 -2.33 -7.14 -24.31
CA ALA A 19 -1.24 -6.90 -25.26
C ALA A 19 0.16 -6.88 -24.58
N ALA A 20 0.21 -6.53 -23.28
CA ALA A 20 1.39 -6.66 -22.44
C ALA A 20 1.63 -8.09 -21.91
N GLY A 21 0.90 -9.09 -22.42
CA GLY A 21 1.09 -10.50 -22.09
C GLY A 21 0.40 -10.97 -20.81
N ALA A 22 -0.54 -10.19 -20.27
CA ALA A 22 -1.33 -10.62 -19.11
C ALA A 22 -2.49 -11.55 -19.50
N GLU A 23 -2.65 -12.62 -18.72
CA GLU A 23 -3.81 -13.49 -18.74
C GLU A 23 -4.97 -12.83 -18.00
N GLU A 24 -6.16 -12.79 -18.61
CA GLU A 24 -7.32 -12.23 -17.94
C GLU A 24 -7.90 -13.21 -16.92
N VAL A 25 -8.16 -12.70 -15.72
CA VAL A 25 -8.77 -13.46 -14.63
C VAL A 25 -10.00 -12.73 -14.09
N ALA A 26 -10.96 -13.51 -13.60
CA ALA A 26 -12.24 -13.00 -13.10
C ALA A 26 -12.52 -13.58 -11.70
N PRO A 27 -11.86 -13.06 -10.64
CA PRO A 27 -12.15 -13.50 -9.29
C PRO A 27 -13.60 -13.18 -8.90
N ASP A 28 -14.12 -13.90 -7.90
CA ASP A 28 -15.47 -13.72 -7.40
C ASP A 28 -15.73 -12.30 -6.85
N LEU A 29 -16.99 -11.88 -6.91
CA LEU A 29 -17.45 -10.62 -6.30
C LEU A 29 -17.69 -10.75 -4.80
N LEU A 30 -18.15 -11.92 -4.34
CA LEU A 30 -18.50 -12.20 -2.95
C LEU A 30 -17.43 -13.14 -2.36
N LEU A 31 -16.66 -12.64 -1.39
CA LEU A 31 -15.50 -13.31 -0.82
C LEU A 31 -15.73 -13.62 0.67
N PRO A 32 -15.08 -14.64 1.25
CA PRO A 32 -15.06 -14.84 2.69
C PRO A 32 -14.43 -13.64 3.41
N ALA A 33 -15.07 -13.14 4.47
CA ALA A 33 -14.61 -11.92 5.14
C ALA A 33 -13.46 -12.16 6.12
N GLU A 34 -13.55 -13.21 6.95
CA GLU A 34 -12.65 -13.42 8.10
C GLU A 34 -11.16 -13.42 7.72
N THR A 35 -10.78 -14.22 6.72
CA THR A 35 -9.37 -14.39 6.34
C THR A 35 -8.82 -13.20 5.57
N LEU A 36 -9.68 -12.43 4.90
CA LEU A 36 -9.25 -11.44 3.92
C LEU A 36 -9.27 -10.02 4.47
N LEU A 37 -10.24 -9.68 5.33
CA LEU A 37 -10.36 -8.33 5.87
C LEU A 37 -9.12 -7.88 6.65
N ASP A 38 -8.41 -8.81 7.29
CA ASP A 38 -7.17 -8.52 8.02
C ASP A 38 -6.02 -8.12 7.08
N LEU A 39 -6.02 -8.63 5.84
CA LEU A 39 -4.98 -8.38 4.84
C LEU A 39 -5.13 -7.01 4.16
N TYR A 40 -6.32 -6.45 4.22
CA TYR A 40 -6.68 -5.19 3.58
C TYR A 40 -6.28 -3.94 4.37
N GLY A 41 -5.88 -4.12 5.63
CA GLY A 41 -5.62 -3.01 6.55
C GLY A 41 -6.89 -2.40 7.14
N GLU A 42 -6.73 -1.57 8.18
CA GLU A 42 -7.89 -1.09 8.96
C GLU A 42 -8.81 -0.17 8.13
N ASP A 43 -8.26 0.57 7.15
CA ASP A 43 -9.06 1.52 6.35
C ASP A 43 -10.03 0.81 5.40
N ILE A 44 -9.52 -0.13 4.60
CA ILE A 44 -10.37 -0.90 3.69
C ILE A 44 -11.31 -1.81 4.49
N ARG A 45 -10.86 -2.38 5.61
CA ARG A 45 -11.73 -3.15 6.50
C ARG A 45 -12.93 -2.33 6.97
N ALA A 46 -12.72 -1.10 7.44
CA ALA A 46 -13.81 -0.22 7.87
C ALA A 46 -14.79 0.11 6.74
N ARG A 47 -14.32 0.08 5.48
CA ARG A 47 -15.10 0.44 4.29
C ARG A 47 -15.64 -0.76 3.52
N ALA A 48 -15.35 -1.98 3.92
CA ALA A 48 -15.88 -3.17 3.26
C ALA A 48 -17.39 -3.32 3.51
N TYR A 49 -18.13 -3.72 2.47
CA TYR A 49 -19.51 -4.19 2.63
C TYR A 49 -19.48 -5.63 3.09
N VAL A 50 -19.93 -5.88 4.31
CA VAL A 50 -20.01 -7.22 4.92
C VAL A 50 -21.46 -7.68 5.00
N THR A 51 -21.68 -8.98 4.87
CA THR A 51 -22.99 -9.64 4.97
C THR A 51 -22.82 -11.01 5.61
N GLN A 52 -23.93 -11.59 6.09
CA GLN A 52 -23.94 -12.92 6.68
C GLN A 52 -24.56 -13.92 5.71
N ASP A 53 -23.85 -15.00 5.42
CA ASP A 53 -24.39 -16.18 4.75
C ASP A 53 -24.72 -17.25 5.82
N PRO A 54 -25.89 -17.93 5.75
CA PRO A 54 -26.29 -18.95 6.72
C PRO A 54 -25.36 -20.16 6.80
N ILE A 55 -24.62 -20.47 5.72
CA ILE A 55 -23.75 -21.65 5.61
C ILE A 55 -22.29 -21.23 5.58
N ARG A 56 -21.96 -20.19 4.80
CA ARG A 56 -20.58 -19.77 4.53
C ARG A 56 -20.01 -18.82 5.59
N GLY A 57 -20.85 -18.34 6.52
CA GLY A 57 -20.41 -17.42 7.57
C GLY A 57 -20.38 -15.97 7.09
N GLU A 58 -19.44 -15.17 7.63
CA GLU A 58 -19.29 -13.77 7.25
C GLU A 58 -18.66 -13.65 5.85
N MET A 59 -19.36 -12.93 4.98
CA MET A 59 -18.97 -12.69 3.58
C MET A 59 -18.80 -11.19 3.34
N MET A 60 -18.06 -10.81 2.31
CA MET A 60 -17.91 -9.42 1.88
C MET A 60 -17.99 -9.26 0.38
N LEU A 61 -18.51 -8.13 -0.08
CA LEU A 61 -18.29 -7.71 -1.46
C LEU A 61 -16.83 -7.28 -1.60
N ARG A 62 -16.16 -7.74 -2.66
CA ARG A 62 -14.73 -7.46 -2.86
C ARG A 62 -14.47 -5.94 -2.85
N PRO A 63 -13.53 -5.46 -2.02
CA PRO A 63 -13.14 -4.05 -2.04
C PRO A 63 -12.05 -3.75 -3.08
N ASP A 64 -11.35 -4.77 -3.57
CA ASP A 64 -10.40 -4.71 -4.69
C ASP A 64 -10.29 -6.07 -5.41
N PHE A 65 -9.38 -6.16 -6.37
CA PHE A 65 -9.02 -7.40 -7.07
C PHE A 65 -7.69 -8.02 -6.61
N THR A 66 -6.76 -7.24 -6.05
CA THR A 66 -5.39 -7.68 -5.80
C THR A 66 -5.35 -8.87 -4.84
N VAL A 67 -6.02 -8.79 -3.69
CA VAL A 67 -6.02 -9.89 -2.70
C VAL A 67 -6.58 -11.20 -3.27
N PRO A 68 -7.77 -11.26 -3.90
CA PRO A 68 -8.26 -12.52 -4.47
C PRO A 68 -7.41 -13.02 -5.65
N VAL A 69 -6.77 -12.15 -6.43
CA VAL A 69 -5.82 -12.56 -7.48
C VAL A 69 -4.55 -13.18 -6.87
N VAL A 70 -4.01 -12.60 -5.80
CA VAL A 70 -2.88 -13.19 -5.06
C VAL A 70 -3.26 -14.55 -4.49
N GLN A 71 -4.45 -14.69 -3.90
CA GLN A 71 -4.93 -16.00 -3.42
C GLN A 71 -4.99 -17.05 -4.53
N MET A 72 -5.60 -16.69 -5.67
CA MET A 72 -5.69 -17.56 -6.84
C MET A 72 -4.29 -17.96 -7.33
N HIS A 73 -3.36 -17.01 -7.43
CA HIS A 73 -2.00 -17.27 -7.87
C HIS A 73 -1.23 -18.17 -6.88
N MET A 74 -1.34 -17.94 -5.57
CA MET A 74 -0.71 -18.79 -4.56
C MET A 74 -1.25 -20.23 -4.56
N ALA A 75 -2.51 -20.43 -4.94
CA ALA A 75 -3.10 -21.76 -5.06
C ALA A 75 -2.48 -22.61 -6.19
N SER A 76 -2.24 -22.03 -7.38
CA SER A 76 -1.82 -22.82 -8.54
C SER A 76 -1.12 -22.05 -9.68
N GLY A 77 -0.83 -20.76 -9.50
CA GLY A 77 -0.25 -19.91 -10.54
C GLY A 77 1.20 -20.26 -10.91
N ALA A 78 1.55 -20.05 -12.18
CA ALA A 78 2.90 -20.22 -12.73
C ALA A 78 3.84 -19.07 -12.32
N GLU A 79 5.15 -19.28 -12.33
CA GLU A 79 6.15 -18.26 -12.00
C GLU A 79 7.16 -18.13 -13.16
N PRO A 80 7.29 -16.95 -13.83
CA PRO A 80 6.54 -15.71 -13.60
C PRO A 80 5.10 -15.76 -14.14
N ALA A 81 4.24 -14.88 -13.65
CA ALA A 81 2.88 -14.70 -14.14
C ALA A 81 2.49 -13.22 -14.28
N ARG A 82 1.64 -12.94 -15.28
CA ARG A 82 1.01 -11.65 -15.50
C ARG A 82 -0.50 -11.86 -15.56
N TYR A 83 -1.24 -11.14 -14.73
CA TYR A 83 -2.71 -11.20 -14.73
C TYR A 83 -3.30 -9.83 -15.00
N CYS A 84 -4.45 -9.80 -15.67
CA CYS A 84 -5.25 -8.60 -15.82
C CYS A 84 -6.72 -8.88 -15.51
N TYR A 85 -7.47 -7.84 -15.19
CA TYR A 85 -8.88 -7.98 -14.83
C TYR A 85 -9.64 -6.67 -15.06
N LEU A 86 -10.96 -6.79 -15.20
CA LEU A 86 -11.88 -5.66 -15.28
C LEU A 86 -13.18 -6.01 -14.56
N GLY A 87 -13.61 -5.16 -13.63
CA GLY A 87 -14.95 -5.26 -13.06
C GLY A 87 -15.19 -4.33 -11.89
N GLU A 88 -16.35 -4.50 -11.25
CA GLU A 88 -16.79 -3.63 -10.15
C GLU A 88 -16.14 -4.03 -8.82
N VAL A 89 -15.89 -3.02 -8.00
CA VAL A 89 -15.50 -3.13 -6.59
C VAL A 89 -16.39 -2.27 -5.72
N PHE A 90 -16.49 -2.61 -4.44
CA PHE A 90 -17.46 -2.00 -3.52
C PHE A 90 -16.77 -1.45 -2.28
N ARG A 91 -16.95 -0.17 -2.00
CA ARG A 91 -16.41 0.49 -0.80
C ARG A 91 -17.42 1.47 -0.23
N LYS A 92 -17.71 1.36 1.07
CA LYS A 92 -18.50 2.34 1.81
C LYS A 92 -17.81 3.72 1.77
N GLN A 93 -18.61 4.76 1.97
CA GLN A 93 -18.07 6.10 2.21
C GLN A 93 -17.22 6.11 3.48
N ASP A 94 -16.31 7.08 3.59
CA ASP A 94 -15.59 7.28 4.85
C ASP A 94 -16.58 7.66 5.95
N HIS A 95 -16.39 7.12 7.15
CA HIS A 95 -17.14 7.47 8.36
C HIS A 95 -16.73 8.86 8.90
N GLY A 96 -16.54 9.84 8.02
CA GLY A 96 -16.28 11.23 8.41
C GLY A 96 -17.44 11.80 9.23
N GLU A 97 -17.16 12.87 9.99
CA GLU A 97 -18.17 13.55 10.81
C GLU A 97 -19.25 14.24 9.96
N THR A 98 -18.92 14.57 8.70
CA THR A 98 -19.81 15.24 7.76
C THR A 98 -19.88 14.51 6.43
N ARG A 99 -21.02 14.65 5.74
CA ARG A 99 -21.19 14.16 4.38
C ARG A 99 -20.31 15.01 3.45
N PRO A 100 -19.42 14.42 2.63
CA PRO A 100 -18.62 15.18 1.68
C PRO A 100 -19.54 15.84 0.63
N GLU A 101 -19.16 17.03 0.17
CA GLU A 101 -19.87 17.76 -0.90
C GLU A 101 -19.96 16.92 -2.18
N HIS A 102 -18.92 16.12 -2.45
CA HIS A 102 -18.85 15.18 -3.55
C HIS A 102 -18.60 13.76 -3.02
N PRO A 103 -19.66 12.98 -2.75
CA PRO A 103 -19.51 11.58 -2.32
C PRO A 103 -18.87 10.76 -3.44
N ARG A 104 -17.98 9.84 -3.07
CA ARG A 104 -17.35 8.91 -4.03
C ARG A 104 -18.40 7.91 -4.52
N ASP A 105 -18.16 7.30 -5.67
CA ASP A 105 -18.89 6.10 -6.06
C ASP A 105 -18.60 4.98 -5.04
N ASN A 106 -19.64 4.34 -4.50
CA ASN A 106 -19.50 3.18 -3.60
C ASN A 106 -19.44 1.84 -4.36
N GLU A 107 -19.77 1.87 -5.65
CA GLU A 107 -19.63 0.82 -6.64
C GLU A 107 -18.96 1.44 -7.87
N TYR A 108 -17.77 0.97 -8.25
CA TYR A 108 -17.05 1.52 -9.40
C TYR A 108 -16.14 0.48 -10.06
N LEU A 109 -15.81 0.72 -11.33
CA LEU A 109 -14.94 -0.16 -12.10
C LEU A 109 -13.46 0.03 -11.74
N GLN A 110 -12.75 -1.09 -11.69
CA GLN A 110 -11.29 -1.15 -11.73
C GLN A 110 -10.85 -2.02 -12.90
N ALA A 111 -9.85 -1.55 -13.65
CA ALA A 111 -9.07 -2.39 -14.56
C ALA A 111 -7.67 -2.50 -13.97
N GLY A 112 -7.13 -3.70 -13.80
CA GLY A 112 -5.82 -3.85 -13.16
C GLY A 112 -4.92 -4.86 -13.85
N PHE A 113 -3.66 -4.80 -13.43
CA PHE A 113 -2.55 -5.61 -13.91
C PHE A 113 -1.70 -6.02 -12.71
N GLU A 114 -1.35 -7.29 -12.62
CA GLU A 114 -0.53 -7.86 -11.55
C GLU A 114 0.62 -8.66 -12.17
N LEU A 115 1.84 -8.43 -11.70
CA LEU A 115 3.06 -9.12 -12.11
C LEU A 115 3.65 -9.86 -10.90
N PHE A 116 3.73 -11.17 -11.01
CA PHE A 116 4.40 -12.05 -10.07
C PHE A 116 5.72 -12.50 -10.70
N ALA A 117 6.83 -11.90 -10.27
CA ALA A 117 8.14 -12.14 -10.86
C ALA A 117 9.28 -11.85 -9.88
N ARG A 118 10.41 -12.53 -10.08
CA ARG A 118 11.67 -12.29 -9.34
C ARG A 118 12.62 -11.34 -10.08
N ASP A 119 12.13 -10.72 -11.16
CA ASP A 119 12.89 -9.79 -11.98
C ASP A 119 13.11 -8.47 -11.21
N PRO A 120 14.36 -7.98 -11.06
CA PRO A 120 14.63 -6.70 -10.41
C PRO A 120 13.99 -5.49 -11.14
N ASP A 121 13.67 -5.59 -12.43
CA ASP A 121 13.08 -4.51 -13.22
C ASP A 121 11.54 -4.51 -13.21
N ALA A 122 10.91 -5.45 -12.48
CA ALA A 122 9.46 -5.62 -12.44
C ALA A 122 8.70 -4.35 -12.03
N ASP A 123 9.27 -3.58 -11.09
CA ASP A 123 8.72 -2.31 -10.62
C ASP A 123 8.68 -1.27 -11.75
N ALA A 124 9.81 -1.07 -12.43
CA ALA A 124 9.91 -0.17 -13.56
C ALA A 124 9.06 -0.63 -14.76
N GLU A 125 8.93 -1.93 -15.01
CA GLU A 125 8.04 -2.49 -16.04
C GLU A 125 6.59 -2.09 -15.78
N VAL A 126 6.08 -2.32 -14.57
CA VAL A 126 4.69 -2.00 -14.22
C VAL A 126 4.46 -0.49 -14.25
N PHE A 127 5.35 0.32 -13.67
CA PHE A 127 5.20 1.77 -13.73
C PHE A 127 5.16 2.28 -15.18
N ALA A 128 6.07 1.82 -16.04
CA ALA A 128 6.13 2.22 -17.44
C ALA A 128 4.86 1.83 -18.21
N LEU A 129 4.34 0.62 -18.00
CA LEU A 129 3.08 0.17 -18.61
C LEU A 129 1.92 1.11 -18.28
N PHE A 130 1.79 1.52 -17.02
CA PHE A 130 0.74 2.44 -16.59
C PHE A 130 0.96 3.85 -17.14
N HIS A 131 2.21 4.32 -17.13
CA HIS A 131 2.59 5.60 -17.70
C HIS A 131 2.21 5.68 -19.19
N ASP A 132 2.53 4.65 -19.97
CA ASP A 132 2.29 4.64 -21.42
C ASP A 132 0.80 4.56 -21.75
N ILE A 133 0.04 3.73 -21.03
CA ILE A 133 -1.43 3.65 -21.17
C ILE A 133 -2.09 5.00 -20.81
N LEU A 134 -1.52 5.77 -19.88
CA LEU A 134 -2.11 7.02 -19.39
C LEU A 134 -1.52 8.27 -20.02
N ALA A 135 -0.48 8.14 -20.85
CA ALA A 135 0.25 9.26 -21.46
C ALA A 135 -0.66 10.29 -22.16
N PRO A 136 -1.73 9.90 -22.90
CA PRO A 136 -2.62 10.87 -23.53
C PRO A 136 -3.33 11.82 -22.55
N LEU A 137 -3.51 11.40 -21.30
CA LEU A 137 -4.21 12.17 -20.26
C LEU A 137 -3.32 13.19 -19.55
N LYS A 138 -1.99 13.16 -19.78
CA LYS A 138 -1.01 14.08 -19.18
C LYS A 138 -1.14 14.21 -17.66
N LEU A 139 -1.26 13.08 -17.00
CA LEU A 139 -1.41 13.00 -15.54
C LEU A 139 -0.10 13.31 -14.83
N GLN A 140 -0.19 13.80 -13.60
CA GLN A 140 0.96 13.92 -12.71
C GLN A 140 1.28 12.55 -12.13
N ALA A 141 2.46 12.03 -12.48
CA ALA A 141 2.97 10.78 -11.92
C ALA A 141 3.71 11.05 -10.61
N SER A 142 3.39 10.25 -9.59
CA SER A 142 4.06 10.25 -8.30
C SER A 142 4.52 8.84 -7.95
N MET A 143 5.65 8.71 -7.27
CA MET A 143 6.14 7.45 -6.72
C MET A 143 6.67 7.62 -5.29
N GLY A 144 6.80 6.51 -4.57
CA GLY A 144 7.51 6.42 -3.30
C GLY A 144 7.97 5.00 -3.06
N ASP A 145 8.56 4.73 -1.90
CA ASP A 145 9.04 3.40 -1.55
C ASP A 145 8.86 3.14 -0.05
N MET A 146 8.01 2.17 0.27
CA MET A 146 7.73 1.80 1.65
C MET A 146 8.90 1.10 2.32
N ASP A 147 9.82 0.47 1.58
CA ASP A 147 11.00 -0.16 2.15
C ASP A 147 11.91 0.86 2.83
N LEU A 148 12.09 2.05 2.23
CA LEU A 148 12.85 3.16 2.85
C LEU A 148 12.36 3.45 4.28
N LEU A 149 11.04 3.49 4.44
CA LEU A 149 10.37 3.82 5.69
C LEU A 149 10.48 2.65 6.68
N MET A 150 10.22 1.43 6.21
CA MET A 150 10.28 0.24 7.04
C MET A 150 11.71 -0.05 7.51
N ASP A 151 12.71 0.07 6.64
CA ASP A 151 14.11 -0.17 6.94
C ASP A 151 14.65 0.88 7.91
N ALA A 152 14.30 2.16 7.73
CA ALA A 152 14.65 3.19 8.68
C ALA A 152 14.06 2.95 10.08
N VAL A 153 12.83 2.40 10.17
CA VAL A 153 12.23 2.00 11.45
C VAL A 153 12.90 0.75 12.03
N ARG A 154 13.27 -0.22 11.19
CA ARG A 154 14.00 -1.44 11.60
C ARG A 154 15.40 -1.09 12.16
N ALA A 155 16.03 -0.05 11.63
CA ALA A 155 17.34 0.46 12.07
C ALA A 155 17.32 1.17 13.44
N LEU A 156 16.13 1.55 13.94
CA LEU A 156 16.04 2.29 15.20
C LEU A 156 16.66 1.50 16.36
N PRO A 157 17.45 2.16 17.24
CA PRO A 157 18.05 1.54 18.42
C PRO A 157 17.01 1.38 19.55
N LEU A 158 15.94 0.65 19.25
CA LEU A 158 14.83 0.34 20.13
C LEU A 158 14.75 -1.18 20.38
N SER A 159 13.90 -1.62 21.31
CA SER A 159 13.58 -3.05 21.37
C SER A 159 12.81 -3.52 20.13
N GLY A 160 12.82 -4.83 19.87
CA GLY A 160 11.99 -5.44 18.82
C GLY A 160 10.50 -5.13 19.01
N ALA A 161 10.02 -5.05 20.25
CA ALA A 161 8.63 -4.74 20.56
C ALA A 161 8.24 -3.29 20.19
N ARG A 162 9.13 -2.31 20.45
CA ARG A 162 8.91 -0.91 20.05
C ARG A 162 9.02 -0.72 18.54
N ARG A 163 9.98 -1.38 17.88
CA ARG A 163 10.07 -1.40 16.41
C ARG A 163 8.82 -1.99 15.77
N ALA A 164 8.34 -3.14 16.26
CA ALA A 164 7.10 -3.75 15.78
C ALA A 164 5.88 -2.83 15.96
N ALA A 165 5.80 -2.11 17.08
CA ALA A 165 4.73 -1.14 17.31
C ALA A 165 4.79 0.07 16.35
N LEU A 166 5.99 0.55 16.00
CA LEU A 166 6.17 1.60 14.99
C LEU A 166 5.81 1.12 13.58
N LEU A 167 6.30 -0.06 13.18
CA LEU A 167 5.98 -0.68 11.89
C LEU A 167 4.47 -0.90 11.73
N HIS A 168 3.79 -1.38 12.76
CA HIS A 168 2.34 -1.53 12.77
C HIS A 168 1.58 -0.22 12.52
N HIS A 169 2.18 0.93 12.84
CA HIS A 169 1.58 2.25 12.63
C HIS A 169 2.17 3.01 11.43
N ILE A 170 3.01 2.40 10.58
CA ILE A 170 3.72 3.13 9.53
C ILE A 170 2.76 3.81 8.54
N TRP A 171 1.64 3.15 8.18
CA TRP A 171 0.54 3.71 7.37
C TRP A 171 -0.41 4.64 8.14
N ARG A 172 -0.08 5.02 9.37
CA ARG A 172 -0.91 5.88 10.25
C ARG A 172 -0.08 7.04 10.79
N PRO A 173 0.18 8.10 10.00
CA PRO A 173 1.10 9.16 10.39
C PRO A 173 0.88 9.75 11.78
N ARG A 174 -0.38 10.01 12.16
CA ARG A 174 -0.70 10.53 13.49
C ARG A 174 -0.42 9.53 14.62
N ARG A 175 -0.77 8.24 14.44
CA ARG A 175 -0.50 7.19 15.44
C ARG A 175 1.00 6.88 15.53
N PHE A 176 1.69 6.84 14.38
CA PHE A 176 3.13 6.69 14.30
C PHE A 176 3.85 7.81 15.05
N ALA A 177 3.53 9.08 14.74
CA ALA A 177 4.15 10.24 15.40
C ALA A 177 3.92 10.21 16.92
N LYS A 178 2.71 9.86 17.37
CA LYS A 178 2.41 9.68 18.79
C LYS A 178 3.24 8.57 19.44
N ALA A 179 3.40 7.43 18.76
CA ALA A 179 4.20 6.32 19.25
C ALA A 179 5.70 6.69 19.30
N LEU A 180 6.21 7.34 18.25
CA LEU A 180 7.59 7.81 18.17
C LEU A 180 7.89 8.83 19.28
N ALA A 181 7.04 9.83 19.45
CA ALA A 181 7.18 10.83 20.52
C ALA A 181 7.18 10.19 21.91
N ARG A 182 6.32 9.18 22.13
CA ARG A 182 6.30 8.40 23.38
C ARG A 182 7.62 7.65 23.61
N PHE A 183 8.21 7.08 22.56
CA PHE A 183 9.48 6.35 22.66
C PHE A 183 10.71 7.26 22.74
N ALA A 184 10.60 8.52 22.28
CA ALA A 184 11.63 9.54 22.42
C ALA A 184 11.61 10.26 23.78
N ALA A 185 10.56 10.07 24.58
CA ALA A 185 10.43 10.65 25.92
C ALA A 185 10.85 9.65 27.02
N PRO A 186 11.36 10.13 28.18
CA PRO A 186 11.50 9.31 29.38
C PRO A 186 10.18 8.64 29.73
N ALA A 187 10.21 7.33 29.96
CA ALA A 187 9.01 6.61 30.35
C ALA A 187 8.64 6.95 31.80
N GLU A 188 7.36 7.26 32.03
CA GLU A 188 6.85 7.44 33.39
C GLU A 188 6.73 6.10 34.11
N ALA A 189 7.28 6.02 35.32
CA ALA A 189 7.14 4.85 36.17
C ALA A 189 5.66 4.63 36.53
N ARG A 190 5.12 3.46 36.15
CA ARG A 190 3.76 3.05 36.53
C ARG A 190 3.80 2.14 37.74
N SER A 191 3.07 2.52 38.79
CA SER A 191 2.81 1.66 39.94
C SER A 191 1.61 0.76 39.63
N PHE A 192 1.79 -0.55 39.83
CA PHE A 192 0.71 -1.54 39.72
C PHE A 192 0.50 -2.13 41.11
N PRO A 193 -0.49 -1.65 41.88
CA PRO A 193 -0.75 -2.15 43.23
C PRO A 193 -1.23 -3.60 43.17
N GLU A 194 -0.75 -4.42 44.10
CA GLU A 194 -1.28 -5.75 44.31
C GLU A 194 -2.68 -5.63 44.94
N THR A 195 -3.65 -6.37 44.40
CA THR A 195 -5.02 -6.39 44.91
C THR A 195 -5.40 -7.80 45.35
N ALA A 196 -5.99 -7.91 46.53
CA ALA A 196 -6.59 -9.15 47.03
C ALA A 196 -8.04 -9.33 46.58
N ALA A 197 -8.58 -8.39 45.78
CA ALA A 197 -9.94 -8.47 45.28
C ALA A 197 -10.10 -9.68 44.34
N PRO A 198 -11.25 -10.38 44.38
CA PRO A 198 -11.53 -11.47 43.45
C PRO A 198 -11.53 -10.96 42.01
N TRP A 199 -11.02 -11.79 41.10
CA TRP A 199 -10.88 -11.43 39.70
C TRP A 199 -12.24 -11.36 39.00
N THR A 200 -12.61 -10.18 38.51
CA THR A 200 -13.90 -9.93 37.81
C THR A 200 -13.73 -9.38 36.39
N GLY A 201 -12.49 -9.32 35.88
CA GLY A 201 -12.18 -8.77 34.56
C GLY A 201 -12.40 -9.74 33.41
N LEU A 202 -12.67 -9.21 32.22
CA LEU A 202 -12.84 -9.99 30.98
C LEU A 202 -11.55 -10.66 30.49
N ARG A 203 -10.38 -10.14 30.87
CA ARG A 203 -9.08 -10.77 30.62
C ARG A 203 -8.75 -11.70 31.78
N SER A 204 -8.06 -12.79 31.53
CA SER A 204 -7.52 -13.67 32.58
C SER A 204 -6.43 -12.97 33.42
N PRO A 205 -6.16 -13.46 34.65
CA PRO A 205 -5.04 -12.98 35.45
C PRO A 205 -3.69 -13.07 34.73
N ALA A 206 -3.47 -14.16 33.96
CA ALA A 206 -2.24 -14.36 33.20
C ALA A 206 -2.05 -13.32 32.09
N GLU A 207 -3.13 -12.99 31.34
CA GLU A 207 -3.08 -11.94 30.31
C GLU A 207 -2.78 -10.56 30.91
N MET A 208 -3.33 -10.26 32.10
CA MET A 208 -3.04 -9.01 32.77
C MET A 208 -1.60 -8.96 33.28
N GLN A 209 -1.10 -10.06 33.84
CA GLN A 209 0.29 -10.14 34.29
C GLN A 209 1.25 -9.90 33.12
N ALA A 210 1.04 -10.58 31.99
CA ALA A 210 1.83 -10.37 30.78
C ALA A 210 1.79 -8.91 30.29
N ARG A 211 0.64 -8.24 30.41
CA ARG A 211 0.51 -6.80 30.09
C ARG A 211 1.28 -5.92 31.07
N ILE A 212 1.23 -6.21 32.37
CA ILE A 212 1.99 -5.47 33.39
C ILE A 212 3.49 -5.62 33.12
N ASP A 213 3.95 -6.84 32.85
CA ASP A 213 5.36 -7.12 32.57
C ASP A 213 5.82 -6.38 31.31
N ARG A 214 4.99 -6.35 30.25
CA ARG A 214 5.27 -5.54 29.05
C ARG A 214 5.36 -4.04 29.35
N LEU A 215 4.48 -3.50 30.20
CA LEU A 215 4.52 -2.09 30.59
C LEU A 215 5.75 -1.75 31.44
N ARG A 216 6.16 -2.66 32.34
CA ARG A 216 7.40 -2.52 33.14
C ARG A 216 8.64 -2.58 32.24
N SER A 217 8.68 -3.53 31.30
CA SER A 217 9.76 -3.64 30.31
C SER A 217 9.85 -2.39 29.44
N ASP A 218 8.72 -1.88 28.93
CA ASP A 218 8.68 -0.65 28.13
C ASP A 218 9.15 0.57 28.94
N ALA A 219 8.88 0.62 30.24
CA ALA A 219 9.33 1.71 31.11
C ALA A 219 10.83 1.67 31.44
N ALA A 220 11.46 0.49 31.39
CA ALA A 220 12.88 0.32 31.63
C ALA A 220 13.75 0.65 30.40
N GLU A 221 13.15 0.75 29.20
CA GLU A 221 13.87 1.08 27.98
C GLU A 221 14.27 2.55 27.93
N ALA A 222 15.52 2.82 27.53
CA ALA A 222 16.01 4.17 27.30
C ALA A 222 15.18 4.91 26.22
N PRO A 223 15.06 6.24 26.30
CA PRO A 223 14.45 7.03 25.24
C PRO A 223 15.23 6.91 23.92
N LEU A 224 14.52 6.99 22.81
CA LEU A 224 15.12 7.08 21.48
C LEU A 224 15.98 8.35 21.38
N PRO A 225 17.25 8.27 20.95
CA PRO A 225 18.09 9.46 20.80
C PRO A 225 17.49 10.46 19.81
N PRO A 226 17.49 11.78 20.09
CA PRO A 226 16.85 12.80 19.25
C PRO A 226 17.29 12.79 17.79
N GLN A 227 18.56 12.47 17.52
CA GLN A 227 19.11 12.36 16.17
C GLN A 227 18.35 11.36 15.28
N TRP A 228 17.76 10.30 15.86
CA TRP A 228 16.98 9.32 15.09
C TRP A 228 15.58 9.84 14.76
N VAL A 229 15.00 10.68 15.62
CA VAL A 229 13.74 11.37 15.33
C VAL A 229 13.96 12.34 14.17
N GLU A 230 15.00 13.17 14.23
CA GLU A 230 15.34 14.12 13.16
C GLU A 230 15.60 13.41 11.81
N ARG A 231 16.33 12.28 11.83
CA ARG A 231 16.57 11.47 10.64
C ARG A 231 15.29 10.93 10.00
N LEU A 232 14.36 10.41 10.81
CA LEU A 232 13.06 9.93 10.31
C LEU A 232 12.19 11.08 9.79
N GLU A 233 12.18 12.22 10.47
CA GLU A 233 11.46 13.42 10.02
C GLU A 233 12.00 13.91 8.68
N ARG A 234 13.33 13.95 8.51
CA ARG A 234 13.99 14.26 7.24
C ARG A 234 13.60 13.26 6.16
N LEU A 235 13.68 11.95 6.42
CA LEU A 235 13.29 10.91 5.46
C LEU A 235 11.84 11.12 5.00
N PHE A 236 10.91 11.27 5.94
CA PHE A 236 9.48 11.35 5.65
C PHE A 236 9.08 12.65 4.93
N ALA A 237 9.91 13.69 5.04
CA ALA A 237 9.72 14.97 4.39
C ALA A 237 10.31 15.04 2.97
N ILE A 238 11.01 14.00 2.50
CA ILE A 238 11.58 13.99 1.14
C ILE A 238 10.44 13.98 0.11
N GLN A 239 10.26 15.12 -0.55
CA GLN A 239 9.34 15.33 -1.65
C GLN A 239 10.03 16.19 -2.72
N ALA A 240 10.32 15.63 -3.89
CA ALA A 240 11.05 16.31 -4.96
C ALA A 240 10.90 15.58 -6.30
N PRO A 241 11.30 16.15 -7.44
CA PRO A 241 11.55 15.37 -8.65
C PRO A 241 12.44 14.16 -8.36
N ALA A 242 12.14 13.00 -8.94
CA ALA A 242 12.76 11.73 -8.53
C ALA A 242 14.31 11.73 -8.56
N PRO A 243 15.00 12.33 -9.56
CA PRO A 243 16.47 12.42 -9.54
C PRO A 243 17.04 13.27 -8.40
N GLU A 244 16.31 14.30 -7.94
CA GLU A 244 16.70 15.12 -6.79
C GLU A 244 16.43 14.38 -5.48
N ALA A 245 15.27 13.73 -5.35
CA ALA A 245 14.97 12.88 -4.20
C ALA A 245 16.02 11.77 -4.02
N LEU A 246 16.44 11.12 -5.11
CA LEU A 246 17.52 10.11 -5.07
C LEU A 246 18.83 10.68 -4.51
N ARG A 247 19.20 11.93 -4.86
CA ARG A 247 20.39 12.59 -4.29
C ARG A 247 20.25 12.80 -2.79
N GLN A 248 19.09 13.27 -2.33
CA GLN A 248 18.82 13.48 -0.91
C GLN A 248 18.85 12.17 -0.12
N LEU A 249 18.25 11.11 -0.69
CA LEU A 249 18.23 9.77 -0.11
C LEU A 249 19.63 9.16 0.00
N ARG A 250 20.48 9.34 -1.01
CA ARG A 250 21.90 8.93 -0.93
C ARG A 250 22.64 9.62 0.21
N GLY A 251 22.38 10.91 0.43
CA GLY A 251 22.92 11.63 1.58
C GLY A 251 22.44 11.03 2.90
N LEU A 252 21.15 10.70 3.01
CA LEU A 252 20.58 10.13 4.22
C LEU A 252 20.99 8.67 4.47
N ALA A 253 21.29 7.90 3.42
CA ALA A 253 21.82 6.53 3.54
C ALA A 253 23.19 6.48 4.25
N ALA A 254 23.98 7.56 4.22
CA ALA A 254 25.19 7.65 5.03
C ALA A 254 24.91 7.74 6.55
N GLU A 255 23.73 8.26 6.92
CA GLU A 255 23.28 8.40 8.31
C GLU A 255 22.45 7.20 8.79
N ILE A 256 21.76 6.53 7.85
CA ILE A 256 20.94 5.33 8.05
C ILE A 256 21.35 4.27 7.01
N PRO A 257 22.46 3.53 7.22
CA PRO A 257 22.95 2.56 6.23
C PRO A 257 21.93 1.51 5.81
N ASP A 258 20.97 1.19 6.68
CA ASP A 258 19.91 0.21 6.45
C ASP A 258 18.99 0.56 5.26
N ILE A 259 18.88 1.85 4.86
CA ILE A 259 18.07 2.23 3.70
C ILE A 259 18.82 2.10 2.36
N ALA A 260 20.13 1.79 2.36
CA ALA A 260 20.96 1.84 1.17
C ALA A 260 20.45 0.93 0.04
N GLU A 261 19.98 -0.27 0.36
CA GLU A 261 19.47 -1.20 -0.65
C GLU A 261 18.21 -0.66 -1.36
N ALA A 262 17.31 -0.02 -0.61
CA ALA A 262 16.13 0.63 -1.17
C ALA A 262 16.51 1.84 -2.05
N VAL A 263 17.54 2.61 -1.65
CA VAL A 263 18.08 3.70 -2.48
C VAL A 263 18.68 3.17 -3.79
N ASP A 264 19.41 2.06 -3.74
CA ASP A 264 19.99 1.41 -4.93
C ASP A 264 18.89 0.83 -5.84
N ARG A 265 17.81 0.27 -5.28
CA ARG A 265 16.62 -0.14 -6.05
C ARG A 265 15.96 1.05 -6.74
N LEU A 266 15.75 2.16 -6.03
CA LEU A 266 15.21 3.38 -6.63
C LEU A 266 16.07 3.86 -7.80
N GLU A 267 17.40 3.91 -7.65
CA GLU A 267 18.29 4.29 -8.76
C GLU A 267 18.12 3.37 -9.97
N ARG A 268 18.11 2.05 -9.77
CA ARG A 268 17.89 1.08 -10.86
C ARG A 268 16.56 1.29 -11.55
N ASN A 269 15.48 1.49 -10.77
CA ASN A 269 14.16 1.79 -11.31
C ASN A 269 14.16 3.07 -12.15
N LEU A 270 14.76 4.16 -11.66
CA LEU A 270 14.85 5.42 -12.43
C LEU A 270 15.68 5.27 -13.71
N ALA A 271 16.78 4.52 -13.67
CA ALA A 271 17.57 4.22 -14.86
C ALA A 271 16.76 3.39 -15.88
N ALA A 272 16.03 2.38 -15.43
CA ALA A 272 15.18 1.52 -16.24
C ALA A 272 14.00 2.28 -16.87
N LEU A 273 13.42 3.25 -16.16
CA LEU A 273 12.38 4.14 -16.69
C LEU A 273 12.96 5.11 -17.74
N SER A 274 14.10 5.72 -17.45
CA SER A 274 14.78 6.61 -18.39
C SER A 274 15.18 5.90 -19.69
N ALA A 275 15.64 4.65 -19.59
CA ALA A 275 15.96 3.80 -20.75
C ALA A 275 14.72 3.48 -21.62
N ARG A 276 13.51 3.54 -21.04
CA ARG A 276 12.22 3.41 -21.76
C ARG A 276 11.71 4.75 -22.30
N GLY A 277 12.48 5.83 -22.17
CA GLY A 277 12.13 7.16 -22.68
C GLY A 277 11.22 7.99 -21.75
N ILE A 278 11.00 7.54 -20.52
CA ILE A 278 10.23 8.29 -19.52
C ILE A 278 11.12 9.36 -18.91
N ASP A 279 10.68 10.62 -18.95
CA ASP A 279 11.36 11.73 -18.29
C ASP A 279 11.14 11.65 -16.76
N VAL A 280 12.06 10.98 -16.08
CA VAL A 280 12.03 10.82 -14.62
C VAL A 280 12.12 12.15 -13.87
N SER A 281 12.53 13.25 -14.50
CA SER A 281 12.49 14.58 -13.86
C SER A 281 11.07 15.14 -13.71
N GLN A 282 10.11 14.61 -14.46
CA GLN A 282 8.68 14.95 -14.32
C GLN A 282 7.96 14.05 -13.31
N VAL A 283 8.59 12.98 -12.84
CA VAL A 283 8.01 12.11 -11.83
C VAL A 283 8.30 12.69 -10.44
N HIS A 284 7.24 12.95 -9.69
CA HIS A 284 7.36 13.40 -8.31
C HIS A 284 7.65 12.21 -7.39
N PHE A 285 8.74 12.26 -6.64
CA PHE A 285 9.01 11.29 -5.58
C PHE A 285 8.55 11.87 -4.24
N ASP A 286 7.79 11.08 -3.49
CA ASP A 286 7.36 11.34 -2.12
C ASP A 286 7.68 10.11 -1.28
N ALA A 287 8.64 10.22 -0.34
CA ALA A 287 9.01 9.10 0.53
C ALA A 287 7.80 8.59 1.33
N SER A 288 6.86 9.47 1.68
CA SER A 288 5.66 9.12 2.43
C SER A 288 4.49 8.64 1.56
N HIS A 289 4.65 8.53 0.24
CA HIS A 289 3.57 8.22 -0.71
C HIS A 289 2.75 6.99 -0.28
N GLY A 290 3.41 5.86 -0.02
CA GLY A 290 2.76 4.59 0.29
C GLY A 290 1.90 4.61 1.56
N ARG A 291 2.19 5.52 2.50
CA ARG A 291 1.45 5.70 3.76
C ARG A 291 0.04 6.24 3.57
N HIS A 292 -0.27 6.74 2.37
CA HIS A 292 -1.56 7.25 1.96
C HIS A 292 -2.26 6.35 0.93
N THR A 293 -1.67 5.19 0.64
CA THR A 293 -2.19 4.20 -0.32
C THR A 293 -2.72 2.94 0.39
N MET A 294 -2.66 1.77 -0.25
CA MET A 294 -3.11 0.51 0.38
C MET A 294 -2.07 0.01 1.39
N GLU A 295 -2.56 -0.53 2.50
CA GLU A 295 -1.73 -0.96 3.64
C GLU A 295 -0.95 -2.25 3.39
N TYR A 296 -1.21 -2.93 2.29
CA TYR A 296 -0.47 -4.13 1.89
C TYR A 296 0.78 -3.83 1.05
N TYR A 297 1.00 -2.58 0.62
CA TYR A 297 2.21 -2.24 -0.12
C TYR A 297 3.41 -2.10 0.82
N ASP A 298 4.50 -2.78 0.48
CA ASP A 298 5.72 -2.84 1.28
C ASP A 298 7.00 -2.41 0.52
N GLY A 299 6.94 -2.23 -0.80
CA GLY A 299 8.04 -1.67 -1.60
C GLY A 299 7.66 -0.40 -2.39
N MET A 300 8.11 -0.31 -3.65
CA MET A 300 7.76 0.81 -4.53
C MET A 300 6.24 0.99 -4.63
N THR A 301 5.78 2.23 -4.56
CA THR A 301 4.38 2.63 -4.78
C THR A 301 4.32 3.71 -5.84
N PHE A 302 3.20 3.80 -6.55
CA PHE A 302 3.00 4.84 -7.55
C PHE A 302 1.54 5.24 -7.69
N SER A 303 1.32 6.46 -8.19
CA SER A 303 0.00 6.92 -8.60
C SER A 303 0.07 7.94 -9.74
N PHE A 304 -1.04 8.04 -10.48
CA PHE A 304 -1.21 9.00 -11.57
C PHE A 304 -2.46 9.83 -11.26
N ALA A 305 -2.27 11.12 -10.98
CA ALA A 305 -3.33 12.03 -10.56
C ALA A 305 -3.64 13.07 -11.64
N ALA A 306 -4.91 13.49 -11.71
CA ALA A 306 -5.32 14.57 -12.60
C ALA A 306 -4.86 15.93 -12.04
N ALA A 307 -4.09 16.68 -12.83
CA ALA A 307 -3.59 17.99 -12.42
C ALA A 307 -4.76 18.94 -12.09
N GLY A 308 -4.67 19.63 -10.96
CA GLY A 308 -5.69 20.57 -10.50
C GLY A 308 -6.98 19.94 -9.94
N ARG A 309 -7.04 18.60 -9.79
CA ARG A 309 -8.18 17.86 -9.20
C ARG A 309 -7.78 17.16 -7.91
N THR A 310 -7.37 17.94 -6.92
CA THR A 310 -6.96 17.41 -5.60
C THR A 310 -8.11 16.77 -4.82
N ASP A 311 -9.35 17.05 -5.21
CA ASP A 311 -10.58 16.43 -4.71
C ASP A 311 -10.81 15.01 -5.24
N TRP A 312 -10.08 14.60 -6.28
CA TRP A 312 -10.22 13.29 -6.89
C TRP A 312 -9.23 12.27 -6.32
N PRO A 313 -9.63 10.98 -6.22
CA PRO A 313 -8.64 9.94 -6.05
C PRO A 313 -7.77 9.86 -7.31
N PRO A 314 -6.57 9.26 -7.23
CA PRO A 314 -5.72 9.06 -8.39
C PRO A 314 -6.47 8.32 -9.51
N VAL A 315 -6.20 8.65 -10.78
CA VAL A 315 -6.73 7.91 -11.94
C VAL A 315 -6.21 6.49 -11.93
N ALA A 316 -4.94 6.31 -11.56
CA ALA A 316 -4.31 5.02 -11.36
C ALA A 316 -3.43 5.00 -10.12
N SER A 317 -3.25 3.82 -9.55
CA SER A 317 -2.43 3.60 -8.36
C SER A 317 -1.97 2.15 -8.29
N GLY A 318 -0.76 1.92 -7.80
CA GLY A 318 -0.17 0.59 -7.68
C GLY A 318 1.04 0.57 -6.76
N GLY A 319 1.64 -0.61 -6.64
CA GLY A 319 2.85 -0.81 -5.87
C GLY A 319 3.21 -2.29 -5.68
N ARG A 320 4.34 -2.52 -5.01
CA ARG A 320 4.88 -3.83 -4.62
C ARG A 320 4.29 -4.29 -3.28
N TYR A 321 3.94 -5.56 -3.19
CA TYR A 321 3.23 -6.17 -2.05
C TYR A 321 3.72 -7.59 -1.73
N ASP A 322 5.02 -7.75 -1.53
CA ASP A 322 5.68 -9.05 -1.36
C ASP A 322 5.21 -9.78 -0.08
N ALA A 323 5.00 -9.03 1.01
CA ALA A 323 4.49 -9.54 2.28
C ALA A 323 3.08 -10.11 2.16
N LEU A 324 2.20 -9.49 1.36
CA LEU A 324 0.86 -10.01 1.11
C LEU A 324 0.92 -11.37 0.42
N ALA A 325 1.76 -11.49 -0.61
CA ALA A 325 1.97 -12.75 -1.31
C ALA A 325 2.53 -13.83 -0.37
N ALA A 326 3.48 -13.48 0.49
CA ALA A 326 4.04 -14.39 1.49
C ALA A 326 2.99 -14.89 2.51
N VAL A 327 2.14 -13.99 3.02
CA VAL A 327 1.07 -14.36 3.98
C VAL A 327 0.06 -15.29 3.32
N LEU A 328 -0.37 -14.99 2.10
CA LEU A 328 -1.37 -15.79 1.38
C LEU A 328 -0.82 -17.14 0.89
N GLY A 329 0.49 -17.23 0.61
CA GLY A 329 1.16 -18.46 0.21
C GLY A 329 1.68 -19.32 1.36
N GLN A 330 1.60 -18.83 2.61
CA GLN A 330 2.20 -19.48 3.79
C GLN A 330 1.69 -20.92 3.97
N ALA A 331 0.39 -21.15 3.79
CA ALA A 331 -0.21 -22.48 3.94
C ALA A 331 0.29 -23.48 2.88
N GLN A 332 0.75 -22.99 1.73
CA GLN A 332 1.33 -23.78 0.64
C GLN A 332 2.86 -23.77 0.64
N GLY A 333 3.50 -23.04 1.57
CA GLY A 333 4.95 -22.85 1.57
C GLY A 333 5.48 -22.07 0.36
N ARG A 334 4.64 -21.22 -0.25
CA ARG A 334 4.97 -20.44 -1.45
C ARG A 334 5.14 -18.96 -1.11
N SER A 335 6.06 -18.31 -1.81
CA SER A 335 6.22 -16.85 -1.79
C SER A 335 6.95 -16.42 -3.07
N ILE A 336 6.45 -15.36 -3.69
CA ILE A 336 7.03 -14.74 -4.87
C ILE A 336 6.83 -13.22 -4.75
N PRO A 337 7.82 -12.41 -5.19
CA PRO A 337 7.63 -10.97 -5.25
C PRO A 337 6.51 -10.60 -6.23
N ALA A 338 5.74 -9.57 -5.89
CA ALA A 338 4.56 -9.17 -6.63
C ALA A 338 4.41 -7.65 -6.67
N VAL A 339 4.10 -7.13 -7.86
CA VAL A 339 3.88 -5.70 -8.11
C VAL A 339 2.75 -5.54 -9.12
N GLY A 340 1.91 -4.54 -8.90
CA GLY A 340 0.79 -4.30 -9.80
C GLY A 340 0.03 -3.03 -9.46
N GLY A 341 -1.13 -2.87 -10.06
CA GLY A 341 -1.94 -1.68 -9.85
C GLY A 341 -3.26 -1.70 -10.59
N ILE A 342 -4.01 -0.62 -10.41
CA ILE A 342 -5.32 -0.42 -11.04
C ILE A 342 -5.39 0.94 -11.71
N ILE A 343 -6.16 0.98 -12.80
CA ILE A 343 -6.65 2.18 -13.47
C ILE A 343 -8.16 2.24 -13.24
N ARG A 344 -8.68 3.42 -12.91
CA ARG A 344 -10.12 3.68 -12.68
C ARG A 344 -10.75 4.15 -14.00
N PRO A 345 -11.47 3.29 -14.75
CA PRO A 345 -12.00 3.66 -16.07
C PRO A 345 -12.99 4.82 -16.00
N GLY A 346 -13.70 4.96 -14.87
CA GLY A 346 -14.58 6.10 -14.62
C GLY A 346 -13.85 7.43 -14.68
N LEU A 347 -12.68 7.56 -14.05
CA LEU A 347 -11.92 8.82 -14.07
C LEU A 347 -11.28 9.10 -15.42
N VAL A 348 -10.82 8.05 -16.11
CA VAL A 348 -10.32 8.18 -17.49
C VAL A 348 -11.41 8.73 -18.40
N TYR A 349 -12.65 8.25 -18.27
CA TYR A 349 -13.79 8.76 -19.02
C TYR A 349 -14.05 10.25 -18.73
N GLU A 350 -14.08 10.66 -17.45
CA GLU A 350 -14.31 12.06 -17.07
C GLU A 350 -13.24 13.01 -17.60
N LEU A 351 -12.03 12.52 -17.86
CA LEU A 351 -10.93 13.29 -18.44
C LEU A 351 -10.93 13.34 -19.97
N GLY A 352 -11.97 12.82 -20.64
CA GLY A 352 -12.10 12.85 -22.09
C GLY A 352 -11.71 11.56 -22.82
N GLY A 353 -11.43 10.46 -22.08
CA GLY A 353 -11.74 9.10 -22.53
C GLY A 353 -10.96 8.54 -23.73
N GLN A 354 -9.70 8.91 -23.95
CA GLN A 354 -8.84 8.22 -24.93
C GLN A 354 -7.50 7.88 -24.28
N VAL A 355 -7.41 6.70 -23.67
CA VAL A 355 -6.17 6.15 -23.09
C VAL A 355 -5.26 5.53 -24.15
N LEU A 356 -5.76 5.32 -25.36
CA LEU A 356 -4.96 4.84 -26.49
C LEU A 356 -5.19 5.79 -27.65
N GLY A 357 -4.11 6.45 -28.13
CA GLY A 357 -4.14 7.10 -29.43
C GLY A 357 -4.59 6.07 -30.46
N LYS A 358 -5.50 6.43 -31.38
CA LYS A 358 -5.94 5.52 -32.44
C LYS A 358 -4.69 4.84 -33.02
N ALA A 359 -4.60 3.50 -32.88
CA ALA A 359 -3.66 2.73 -33.67
C ALA A 359 -3.97 3.10 -35.13
N ALA A 360 -3.02 3.81 -35.75
CA ALA A 360 -3.13 4.31 -37.11
C ALA A 360 -3.01 3.17 -38.11
#